data_AF-A0A1M4VMX6-F1
#
_entry.id   AF-A0A1M4VMX6-F1
#
_cell.length_a   1.000
_cell.length_b   1.000
_cell.length_c   1.000
_cell.angle_alpha   90.00
_cell.angle_beta   90.00
_cell.angle_gamma   90.00
#
_symmetry.space_group_name_H-M   'P 1'
#
loop_
_entity.id
_entity.type
_entity.pdbx_description
1 polymer ?
#
loop_
_entity_poly.entity_id
_entity_poly.type
_entity_poly.pdbx_seq_one_letter_code
_entity_poly.pdbx_strand_id
1 'polypeptide(L)'
;MESITLQKRVMSTNDWGLIAMLHEGLMEKFQGSSEAIKEKNYDKLNILINNCREILTELLITFREKDELSTNLRSLYLYTNKLITEGEIKKDANLFKNATDVITPIYIGFKGLETKEEPNIVSGLTYGKESLEEYNVKSGKTFEG
;
A
#
# COMPACT_ATOMS: atom_id res chain seq x y z
N MET A 1 -10.53 3.79 -7.51
CA MET A 1 -9.58 3.49 -8.61
C MET A 1 -10.19 2.41 -9.49
N GLU A 2 -10.12 2.52 -10.81
CA GLU A 2 -10.64 1.49 -11.74
C GLU A 2 -9.82 0.18 -11.59
N SER A 3 -10.50 -0.98 -11.55
CA SER A 3 -9.86 -2.28 -11.29
C SER A 3 -8.71 -2.61 -12.23
N ILE A 4 -8.84 -2.25 -13.51
CA ILE A 4 -7.83 -2.47 -14.55
C ILE A 4 -6.57 -1.64 -14.29
N THR A 5 -6.70 -0.41 -13.78
CA THR A 5 -5.56 0.44 -13.43
C THR A 5 -4.77 -0.13 -12.25
N LEU A 6 -5.47 -0.70 -11.25
CA LEU A 6 -4.83 -1.32 -10.10
C LEU A 6 -4.06 -2.59 -10.50
N GLN A 7 -4.67 -3.48 -11.29
CA GLN A 7 -4.00 -4.69 -11.77
C GLN A 7 -2.72 -4.37 -12.53
N LYS A 8 -2.76 -3.38 -13.43
CA LYS A 8 -1.56 -2.92 -14.15
C LYS A 8 -0.46 -2.46 -13.19
N ARG A 9 -0.80 -1.65 -12.19
CA ARG A 9 0.17 -1.17 -11.17
C ARG A 9 0.79 -2.31 -10.38
N VAL A 10 0.01 -3.30 -9.96
CA VAL A 10 0.51 -4.49 -9.25
C VAL A 10 1.48 -5.29 -10.12
N MET A 11 1.18 -5.47 -11.40
CA MET A 11 1.99 -6.27 -12.31
C MET A 11 3.29 -5.58 -12.77
N SER A 12 3.36 -4.25 -12.72
CA SER A 12 4.49 -3.48 -13.26
C SER A 12 5.45 -2.93 -12.20
N THR A 13 5.13 -3.05 -10.92
CA THR A 13 5.96 -2.53 -9.83
C THR A 13 6.96 -3.57 -9.31
N ASN A 14 8.02 -3.11 -8.62
CA ASN A 14 8.89 -3.96 -7.81
C ASN A 14 8.27 -4.23 -6.42
N ASP A 15 8.93 -5.10 -5.65
CA ASP A 15 8.50 -5.52 -4.30
C ASP A 15 8.30 -4.34 -3.34
N TRP A 16 9.18 -3.33 -3.41
CA TRP A 16 9.05 -2.12 -2.59
C TRP A 16 7.79 -1.32 -2.94
N GLY A 17 7.45 -1.22 -4.22
CA GLY A 17 6.22 -0.57 -4.64
C GLY A 17 4.97 -1.38 -4.29
N LEU A 18 5.03 -2.71 -4.22
CA LEU A 18 3.93 -3.52 -3.65
C LEU A 18 3.69 -3.16 -2.19
N ILE A 19 4.76 -3.03 -1.39
CA ILE A 19 4.67 -2.59 0.01
C ILE A 19 4.11 -1.16 0.08
N ALA A 20 4.55 -0.24 -0.78
CA ALA A 20 4.01 1.11 -0.83
C ALA A 20 2.50 1.12 -1.16
N MET A 21 2.04 0.25 -2.07
CA MET A 21 0.63 0.09 -2.42
C MET A 21 -0.22 -0.45 -1.26
N LEU A 22 0.32 -1.34 -0.42
CA LEU A 22 -0.36 -1.79 0.80
C LEU A 22 -0.59 -0.61 1.77
N HIS A 23 0.42 0.25 1.96
CA HIS A 23 0.29 1.44 2.80
C HIS A 23 -0.69 2.47 2.22
N GLU A 24 -0.65 2.71 0.90
CA GLU A 24 -1.62 3.55 0.18
C GLU A 24 -3.05 3.04 0.43
N GLY A 25 -3.26 1.74 0.23
CA GLY A 25 -4.54 1.10 0.47
C GLY A 25 -5.01 1.13 1.93
N LEU A 26 -4.11 1.18 2.91
CA LEU A 26 -4.45 1.41 4.32
C LEU A 26 -4.95 2.84 4.55
N MET A 27 -4.23 3.83 4.05
CA MET A 27 -4.60 5.24 4.21
C MET A 27 -5.93 5.58 3.54
N GLU A 28 -6.20 5.04 2.35
CA GLU A 28 -7.51 5.15 1.69
C GLU A 28 -8.65 4.63 2.57
N LYS A 29 -8.43 3.49 3.24
CA LYS A 29 -9.43 2.90 4.14
C LYS A 29 -9.59 3.73 5.42
N PHE A 30 -8.53 4.30 5.98
CA PHE A 30 -8.63 5.22 7.13
C PHE A 30 -9.49 6.46 6.81
N GLN A 31 -9.31 7.02 5.61
CA GLN A 31 -10.17 8.10 5.13
C GLN A 31 -11.63 7.62 5.01
N GLY A 32 -11.87 6.48 4.36
CA GLY A 32 -13.21 5.91 4.23
C GLY A 32 -13.87 5.60 5.59
N SER A 33 -13.09 5.15 6.58
CA SER A 33 -13.57 4.90 7.95
C SER A 33 -13.99 6.19 8.64
N SER A 34 -13.22 7.27 8.44
CA SER A 34 -13.56 8.60 8.94
C SER A 34 -14.86 9.14 8.32
N GLU A 35 -15.06 8.90 7.01
CA GLU A 35 -16.29 9.26 6.31
C GLU A 35 -17.49 8.41 6.78
N ALA A 36 -17.31 7.10 6.93
CA ALA A 36 -18.35 6.20 7.42
C ALA A 36 -18.85 6.59 8.83
N ILE A 37 -17.98 7.08 9.71
CA ILE A 37 -18.38 7.65 11.00
C ILE A 37 -19.29 8.88 10.81
N LYS A 38 -18.91 9.81 9.94
CA LYS A 38 -19.70 11.03 9.67
C LYS A 38 -21.08 10.69 9.11
N GLU A 39 -21.13 9.68 8.23
CA GLU A 39 -22.35 9.13 7.64
C GLU A 39 -23.16 8.27 8.62
N LYS A 40 -22.63 7.96 9.81
CA LYS A 40 -23.16 6.98 10.78
C LYS A 40 -23.39 5.59 10.17
N ASN A 41 -22.63 5.26 9.12
CA ASN A 41 -22.68 3.97 8.45
C ASN A 41 -21.68 3.01 9.10
N TYR A 42 -22.11 2.36 10.20
CA TYR A 42 -21.23 1.51 11.00
C TYR A 42 -20.94 0.15 10.37
N ASP A 43 -21.80 -0.34 9.47
CA ASP A 43 -21.54 -1.57 8.71
C ASP A 43 -20.38 -1.34 7.73
N LYS A 44 -20.41 -0.21 7.00
CA LYS A 44 -19.31 0.23 6.14
C LYS A 44 -18.03 0.44 6.95
N LEU A 45 -18.13 1.05 8.13
CA LEU A 45 -16.98 1.22 9.02
C LEU A 45 -16.36 -0.15 9.37
N ASN A 46 -17.16 -1.13 9.82
CA ASN A 46 -16.65 -2.43 10.21
C ASN A 46 -15.96 -3.15 9.04
N ILE A 47 -16.55 -3.12 7.84
CA ILE A 47 -15.95 -3.69 6.63
C ILE A 47 -14.59 -3.05 6.34
N LEU A 48 -14.51 -1.71 6.38
CA LEU A 48 -13.26 -0.99 6.14
C LEU A 48 -12.17 -1.34 7.16
N ILE A 49 -12.56 -1.50 8.44
CA ILE A 49 -11.61 -1.84 9.51
C ILE A 49 -11.10 -3.27 9.38
N ASN A 50 -11.95 -4.22 9.00
CA ASN A 50 -11.51 -5.59 8.74
C ASN A 50 -10.51 -5.63 7.58
N ASN A 51 -10.78 -4.89 6.50
CA ASN A 51 -9.84 -4.75 5.38
C ASN A 51 -8.50 -4.12 5.82
N CYS A 52 -8.51 -3.16 6.75
CA CYS A 52 -7.28 -2.63 7.34
C CYS A 52 -6.51 -3.70 8.12
N ARG A 53 -7.21 -4.51 8.93
CA ARG A 53 -6.60 -5.59 9.72
C ARG A 53 -5.98 -6.67 8.84
N GLU A 54 -6.58 -6.99 7.70
CA GLU A 54 -6.01 -7.90 6.71
C GLU A 54 -4.68 -7.38 6.17
N ILE A 55 -4.62 -6.11 5.72
CA ILE A 55 -3.39 -5.50 5.21
C ILE A 55 -2.31 -5.42 6.31
N LEU A 56 -2.69 -5.02 7.53
CA LEU A 56 -1.74 -4.96 8.65
C LEU A 56 -1.19 -6.34 8.99
N THR A 57 -2.02 -7.39 8.91
CA THR A 57 -1.56 -8.78 9.13
C THR A 57 -0.53 -9.19 8.10
N GLU A 58 -0.76 -8.87 6.82
CA GLU A 58 0.21 -9.15 5.76
C GLU A 58 1.53 -8.42 6.02
N LEU A 59 1.50 -7.12 6.33
CA LEU A 59 2.70 -6.35 6.65
C LEU A 59 3.45 -6.92 7.87
N LEU A 60 2.74 -7.37 8.89
CA LEU A 60 3.36 -8.02 10.06
C LEU A 60 4.07 -9.34 9.68
N ILE A 61 3.55 -10.08 8.70
CA ILE A 61 4.15 -11.31 8.17
C ILE A 61 5.36 -10.98 7.29
N THR A 62 5.24 -9.97 6.41
CA THR A 62 6.33 -9.50 5.53
C THR A 62 7.55 -9.12 6.35
N PHE A 63 7.37 -8.37 7.44
CA PHE A 63 8.45 -7.88 8.31
C PHE A 63 8.65 -8.76 9.57
N ARG A 64 8.44 -10.08 9.47
CA ARG A 64 8.50 -10.98 10.65
C ARG A 64 9.90 -11.24 11.20
N GLU A 65 10.94 -10.86 10.47
CA GLU A 65 12.32 -11.11 10.86
C GLU A 65 12.68 -10.38 12.17
N LYS A 66 13.73 -10.88 12.85
CA LYS A 66 14.15 -10.37 14.16
C LYS A 66 15.26 -9.32 14.06
N ASP A 67 15.35 -8.64 12.92
CA ASP A 67 16.21 -7.48 12.77
C ASP A 67 15.53 -6.22 13.37
N GLU A 68 16.35 -5.17 13.56
CA GLU A 68 15.91 -3.93 14.17
C GLU A 68 14.84 -3.21 13.36
N LEU A 69 14.98 -3.16 12.03
CA LEU A 69 14.03 -2.49 11.15
C LEU A 69 12.67 -3.18 11.19
N SER A 70 12.65 -4.50 11.02
CA SER A 70 11.45 -5.32 11.12
C SER A 70 10.75 -5.15 12.47
N THR A 71 11.51 -5.15 13.56
CA THR A 71 10.97 -4.95 14.92
C THR A 71 10.31 -3.58 15.08
N ASN A 72 10.96 -2.52 14.57
CA ASN A 72 10.44 -1.16 14.63
C ASN A 72 9.18 -0.99 13.78
N LEU A 73 9.18 -1.49 12.54
CA LEU A 73 8.00 -1.45 11.65
C LEU A 73 6.81 -2.21 12.26
N ARG A 74 7.03 -3.42 12.77
CA ARG A 74 5.97 -4.20 13.42
C ARG A 74 5.38 -3.49 14.63
N SER A 75 6.20 -2.80 15.42
CA SER A 75 5.73 -2.01 16.56
C SER A 75 4.80 -0.87 16.11
N LEU A 76 5.14 -0.19 15.01
CA LEU A 76 4.30 0.85 14.41
C LEU A 76 2.99 0.27 13.85
N TYR A 77 3.02 -0.87 13.16
CA TYR A 77 1.80 -1.52 12.66
C TYR A 77 0.86 -1.99 13.78
N LEU A 78 1.41 -2.52 14.88
CA LEU A 78 0.63 -2.87 16.07
C LEU A 78 -0.01 -1.64 16.72
N TYR A 79 0.73 -0.52 16.80
CA TYR A 79 0.19 0.74 17.29
C TYR A 79 -0.91 1.29 16.37
N THR A 80 -0.74 1.22 15.06
CA THR A 80 -1.78 1.55 14.07
C THR A 80 -3.03 0.70 14.26
N ASN A 81 -2.88 -0.62 14.48
CA ASN A 81 -4.02 -1.51 14.76
C ASN A 81 -4.78 -1.09 16.03
N LYS A 82 -4.05 -0.66 17.07
CA LYS A 82 -4.64 -0.11 18.30
C LYS A 82 -5.45 1.16 17.99
N LEU A 83 -4.88 2.11 17.24
CA LEU A 83 -5.57 3.36 16.87
C LEU A 83 -6.87 3.09 16.11
N ILE A 84 -6.84 2.25 15.08
CA ILE A 84 -8.04 1.97 14.27
C ILE A 84 -9.11 1.20 15.06
N THR A 85 -8.71 0.34 16.00
CA THR A 85 -9.62 -0.38 16.88
C THR A 85 -10.29 0.57 17.87
N GLU A 86 -9.52 1.48 18.47
CA GLU A 86 -10.09 2.52 19.33
C GLU A 86 -11.00 3.47 18.53
N GLY A 87 -10.63 3.82 17.30
CA GLY A 87 -11.44 4.63 16.38
C GLY A 87 -12.77 3.96 16.06
N GLU A 88 -12.75 2.66 15.78
CA GLU A 88 -13.95 1.85 15.56
C GLU A 88 -14.86 1.80 16.79
N ILE A 89 -14.30 1.57 17.99
CA ILE A 89 -15.08 1.46 19.23
C ILE A 89 -15.68 2.81 19.64
N LYS A 90 -14.86 3.85 19.66
CA LYS A 90 -15.24 5.19 20.13
C LYS A 90 -15.98 6.02 19.08
N LYS A 91 -16.02 5.55 17.83
CA LYS A 91 -16.49 6.32 16.67
C LYS A 91 -15.80 7.68 16.55
N ASP A 92 -14.49 7.70 16.82
CA ASP A 92 -13.66 8.91 16.75
C ASP A 92 -12.84 8.94 15.47
N ALA A 93 -13.21 9.81 14.53
CA ALA A 93 -12.53 9.97 13.26
C ALA A 93 -11.09 10.49 13.40
N ASN A 94 -10.75 11.18 14.51
CA ASN A 94 -9.38 11.67 14.71
C ASN A 94 -8.37 10.54 14.89
N LEU A 95 -8.80 9.38 15.40
CA LEU A 95 -7.92 8.22 15.56
C LEU A 95 -7.48 7.63 14.21
N PHE A 96 -8.32 7.73 13.17
CA PHE A 96 -7.93 7.36 11.80
C PHE A 96 -6.96 8.36 11.19
N LYS A 97 -7.11 9.66 11.49
CA LYS A 97 -6.12 10.67 11.10
C LYS A 97 -4.76 10.38 11.74
N ASN A 98 -4.73 10.10 13.05
CA ASN A 98 -3.50 9.74 13.74
C ASN A 98 -2.87 8.47 13.15
N ALA A 99 -3.68 7.49 12.75
CA ALA A 99 -3.20 6.28 12.07
C ALA A 99 -2.57 6.62 10.70
N THR A 100 -3.17 7.53 9.92
CA THR A 100 -2.58 8.05 8.68
C THR A 100 -1.24 8.73 8.94
N ASP A 101 -1.13 9.54 9.99
CA ASP A 101 0.11 10.24 10.34
C ASP A 101 1.25 9.27 10.70
N VAL A 102 0.94 8.13 11.33
CA VAL A 102 1.92 7.05 11.60
C VAL A 102 2.38 6.37 10.31
N ILE A 103 1.45 6.09 9.38
CA ILE A 103 1.73 5.31 8.17
C ILE A 103 2.40 6.15 7.07
N THR A 104 2.12 7.45 7.00
CA THR A 104 2.59 8.33 5.91
C THR A 104 4.12 8.34 5.73
N PRO A 105 4.95 8.47 6.79
CA PRO A 105 6.40 8.43 6.62
C PRO A 105 6.92 7.09 6.10
N ILE A 106 6.30 5.98 6.54
CA ILE A 106 6.66 4.62 6.09
C ILE A 106 6.34 4.47 4.60
N TYR A 107 5.15 4.91 4.19
CA TYR A 107 4.75 4.95 2.79
C TYR A 107 5.74 5.73 1.92
N ILE A 108 6.12 6.94 2.35
CA ILE A 108 7.08 7.79 1.62
C ILE A 108 8.43 7.08 1.47
N GLY A 109 8.90 6.41 2.53
CA GLY A 109 10.14 5.63 2.51
C GLY A 109 10.11 4.52 1.44
N PHE A 110 9.09 3.67 1.45
CA PHE A 110 8.96 2.58 0.48
C PHE A 110 8.67 3.07 -0.94
N LYS A 111 7.90 4.15 -1.10
CA LYS A 111 7.69 4.80 -2.40
C LYS A 111 9.01 5.34 -2.97
N GLY A 112 9.89 5.87 -2.12
CA GLY A 112 11.23 6.28 -2.52
C GLY A 112 12.09 5.09 -2.99
N LEU A 113 11.98 3.93 -2.34
CA LEU A 113 12.70 2.71 -2.74
C LEU A 113 12.19 2.13 -4.07
N GLU A 114 10.88 2.20 -4.32
CA GLU A 114 10.28 1.80 -5.61
C GLU A 114 10.98 2.48 -6.79
N THR A 115 11.34 3.77 -6.66
CA THR A 115 11.98 4.53 -7.74
C THR A 115 13.47 4.24 -7.93
N LYS A 116 14.12 3.58 -6.97
CA LYS A 116 15.57 3.30 -6.99
C LYS A 116 15.91 1.92 -7.53
N GLU A 117 14.99 0.96 -7.44
CA GLU A 117 15.17 -0.42 -7.87
C GLU A 117 14.50 -0.68 -9.23
N GLU A 118 15.10 -1.53 -10.06
CA GLU A 118 14.49 -1.92 -11.33
C GLU A 118 13.17 -2.67 -11.12
N PRO A 119 12.13 -2.42 -11.95
CA PRO A 119 10.85 -3.12 -11.83
C PRO A 119 10.99 -4.61 -12.17
N ASN A 120 10.23 -5.47 -11.48
CA ASN A 120 10.12 -6.89 -11.82
C ASN A 120 9.31 -7.06 -13.11
N ILE A 121 9.98 -7.18 -14.26
CA ILE A 121 9.30 -7.41 -15.55
C ILE A 121 8.86 -8.88 -15.62
N VAL A 122 7.56 -9.14 -15.46
CA VAL A 122 6.99 -10.47 -15.75
C VAL A 122 7.00 -10.69 -17.26
N SER A 123 7.80 -11.67 -17.73
CA SER A 123 7.98 -12.04 -19.15
C SER A 123 6.68 -12.34 -19.93
N GLY A 124 5.53 -12.46 -19.26
CA GLY A 124 4.22 -12.58 -19.92
C GLY A 124 3.72 -11.27 -20.55
N LEU A 125 4.26 -10.11 -20.15
CA LEU A 125 3.91 -8.80 -20.72
C LEU A 125 4.76 -8.44 -21.96
N THR A 126 5.89 -9.12 -22.21
CA THR A 126 6.82 -8.81 -23.33
C THR A 126 6.43 -9.42 -24.67
N TYR A 127 5.36 -10.20 -24.74
CA TYR A 127 4.82 -10.75 -25.99
C TYR A 127 3.58 -10.02 -26.52
N GLY A 128 3.16 -8.94 -25.85
CA GLY A 128 2.14 -8.03 -26.35
C GLY A 128 2.77 -6.93 -27.22
N LYS A 129 2.33 -6.80 -28.47
CA LYS A 129 2.83 -5.81 -29.43
C LYS A 129 2.73 -4.35 -28.95
N GLU A 130 1.92 -4.08 -27.93
CA GLU A 130 1.70 -2.76 -27.33
C GLU A 130 2.70 -2.38 -26.21
N SER A 131 3.41 -3.34 -25.59
CA SER A 131 4.27 -3.07 -24.42
C SER A 131 5.74 -2.75 -24.76
N LEU A 132 6.16 -3.01 -26.01
CA LEU A 132 7.52 -2.77 -26.45
C LEU A 132 7.81 -1.28 -26.71
N GLU A 133 6.78 -0.47 -26.99
CA GLU A 133 6.97 0.95 -27.32
C GLU A 133 7.31 1.81 -26.10
N GLU A 134 6.83 1.46 -24.91
CA GLU A 134 7.08 2.25 -23.69
C GLU A 134 8.53 2.13 -23.19
N TYR A 135 9.25 1.05 -23.51
CA TYR A 135 10.62 0.83 -23.04
C TYR A 135 11.69 1.48 -23.94
N ASN A 136 11.39 1.68 -25.22
CA ASN A 136 12.30 2.33 -26.18
C ASN A 136 12.56 3.81 -25.85
N VAL A 137 11.74 4.43 -24.99
CA VAL A 137 11.89 5.85 -24.62
C VAL A 137 12.92 6.05 -23.49
N LYS A 138 13.18 5.03 -22.66
CA LYS A 138 14.11 5.15 -21.50
C LYS A 138 15.47 4.52 -21.71
N SER A 139 15.59 3.50 -22.55
CA SER A 139 16.88 2.95 -22.94
C SER A 139 17.31 3.61 -24.24
N GLY A 140 18.22 4.58 -24.19
CA GLY A 140 18.85 5.20 -25.36
C GLY A 140 19.74 4.24 -26.16
N LYS A 141 19.32 2.99 -26.32
CA LYS A 141 19.94 2.00 -27.19
C LYS A 141 18.96 1.67 -28.29
N THR A 142 19.15 2.32 -29.43
CA THR A 142 18.58 1.89 -30.70
C THR A 142 19.08 0.48 -31.00
N PHE A 143 18.13 -0.44 -31.18
CA PHE A 143 18.43 -1.78 -31.67
C PHE A 143 18.79 -1.65 -33.16
N GLU A 144 20.08 -1.76 -33.49
CA GLU A 144 20.52 -1.93 -34.88
C GLU A 144 20.46 -3.44 -35.19
N GLY A 145 19.50 -3.80 -36.04
CA GLY A 145 19.43 -5.11 -36.70
C GLY A 145 19.93 -5.03 -38.12
#